data_AF-A0A535CH82-F1
#
_entry.id   AF-A0A535CH82-F1
#
_cell.length_a   1.000
_cell.length_b   1.000
_cell.length_c   1.000
_cell.angle_alpha   90.00
_cell.angle_beta   90.00
_cell.angle_gamma   90.00
#
_symmetry.space_group_name_H-M   'P 1'
#
loop_
_entity.id
_entity.type
_entity.pdbx_description
1 polymer ?
#
loop_
_entity_poly.entity_id
_entity_poly.type
_entity_poly.pdbx_seq_one_letter_code
_entity_poly.pdbx_strand_id
1 'polypeptide(L)'
;MAISTIDQVGRLLRGRELQFRAVVITALCSYFLQLFAIWLHWALWAIALATILPWVPLFTMKILWTSKHYGFMAAYLVFMILQAGHVGEHVVQMLQFIFIYDPSHKCYGFSWYGVCGLAHGVFGELDRETVHFIWDGLILVACVALRIHFWKVKNIWLTLAVIAALIHQFEHCYLFGIFLFDNHLYSHGGTFLGIHLTAYGAQDGVMGHDGIVGSLIPPLNVILPARIPLHFIYNVFVLIPMILPRM
;
A
#
# COMPACT_ATOMS: atom_id res chain seq x y z
N MET A 1 18.98 27.70 -6.21
CA MET A 1 18.92 26.32 -6.72
C MET A 1 17.99 25.53 -5.83
N ALA A 2 16.90 24.99 -6.37
CA ALA A 2 16.01 24.11 -5.61
C ALA A 2 16.71 22.77 -5.38
N ILE A 3 16.86 22.37 -4.12
CA ILE A 3 17.44 21.08 -3.72
C ILE A 3 16.37 20.02 -3.97
N SER A 4 16.69 18.92 -4.67
CA SER A 4 15.69 17.87 -4.94
C SER A 4 15.18 17.24 -3.64
N THR A 5 13.95 16.72 -3.60
CA THR A 5 13.46 16.00 -2.40
C THR A 5 14.27 14.75 -2.12
N ILE A 6 14.87 14.11 -3.12
CA ILE A 6 15.84 13.02 -2.92
C ILE A 6 17.07 13.52 -2.16
N ASP A 7 17.54 14.73 -2.45
CA ASP A 7 18.64 15.35 -1.70
C ASP A 7 18.20 15.82 -0.30
N GLN A 8 16.96 16.29 -0.14
CA GLN A 8 16.42 16.68 1.18
C GLN A 8 16.18 15.45 2.07
N VAL A 9 15.52 14.41 1.56
CA VAL A 9 15.37 13.09 2.20
C VAL A 9 16.75 12.48 2.44
N GLY A 10 17.65 12.57 1.48
CA GLY A 10 19.04 12.12 1.62
C GLY A 10 19.80 12.87 2.72
N ARG A 11 19.57 14.17 2.90
CA ARG A 11 20.14 14.97 4.00
C ARG A 11 19.47 14.67 5.35
N LEU A 12 18.15 14.47 5.35
CA LEU A 12 17.37 14.02 6.51
C LEU A 12 17.89 12.66 7.00
N LEU A 13 18.09 11.70 6.11
CA LEU A 13 18.68 10.39 6.41
C LEU A 13 20.16 10.52 6.83
N ARG A 14 20.93 11.44 6.23
CA ARG A 14 22.34 11.70 6.57
C ARG A 14 22.59 12.53 7.83
N GLY A 15 21.57 13.13 8.45
CA GLY A 15 21.72 13.95 9.67
C GLY A 15 22.36 13.16 10.84
N ARG A 16 23.51 13.65 11.32
CA ARG A 16 24.39 13.18 12.42
C ARG A 16 24.10 11.77 12.99
N GLU A 17 24.97 10.84 12.60
CA GLU A 17 25.41 9.62 13.28
C GLU A 17 24.33 8.74 13.93
N LEU A 18 23.52 8.09 13.09
CA LEU A 18 23.29 6.66 13.36
C LEU A 18 24.68 6.03 13.37
N GLN A 19 25.20 5.71 14.55
CA GLN A 19 26.52 5.12 14.69
C GLN A 19 26.57 3.91 13.76
N PHE A 20 27.52 3.89 12.82
CA PHE A 20 27.64 2.79 11.85
C PHE A 20 27.61 1.43 12.55
N ARG A 21 28.22 1.35 13.74
CA ARG A 21 28.17 0.20 14.65
C ARG A 21 26.74 -0.22 15.01
N ALA A 22 25.87 0.71 15.38
CA ALA A 22 24.48 0.41 15.72
C ALA A 22 23.73 -0.16 14.51
N VAL A 23 23.93 0.41 13.31
CA VAL A 23 23.33 -0.11 12.06
C VAL A 23 23.81 -1.53 11.76
N VAL A 24 25.12 -1.78 11.87
CA VAL A 24 25.70 -3.12 11.65
C VAL A 24 25.17 -4.13 12.67
N ILE A 25 25.14 -3.78 13.97
CA ILE A 25 24.60 -4.65 15.01
C ILE A 25 23.13 -4.97 14.73
N THR A 26 22.32 -3.95 14.43
CA THR A 26 20.91 -4.14 14.07
C THR A 26 20.75 -5.06 12.86
N ALA A 27 21.56 -4.88 11.81
CA ALA A 27 21.52 -5.73 10.63
C ALA A 27 21.89 -7.19 10.95
N LEU A 28 22.93 -7.41 11.78
CA LEU A 28 23.32 -8.75 12.22
C LEU A 28 22.24 -9.41 13.08
N CYS A 29 21.66 -8.69 14.04
CA CYS A 29 20.54 -9.17 14.85
C CYS A 29 19.31 -9.51 13.98
N SER A 30 18.97 -8.63 13.03
CA SER A 30 17.88 -8.84 12.07
C SER A 30 18.08 -10.12 11.26
N TYR A 31 19.28 -10.31 10.69
CA TYR A 31 19.60 -11.49 9.89
C TYR A 31 19.64 -12.77 10.73
N PHE A 32 20.21 -12.72 11.94
CA PHE A 32 20.25 -13.88 12.84
C PHE A 32 18.85 -14.31 13.27
N LEU A 33 17.99 -13.36 13.66
CA LEU A 33 16.59 -13.63 14.01
C LEU A 33 15.80 -14.17 12.82
N GLN A 34 16.03 -13.65 11.62
CA GLN A 34 15.43 -14.15 10.39
C GLN A 34 15.82 -15.61 10.13
N LEU A 35 17.12 -15.93 10.15
CA LEU A 35 17.62 -17.29 9.94
C LEU A 35 17.10 -18.25 11.02
N PHE A 36 17.08 -17.82 12.27
CA PHE A 36 16.56 -18.59 13.38
C PHE A 36 15.05 -18.88 13.22
N ALA A 37 14.26 -17.88 12.84
CA ALA A 37 12.83 -18.04 12.57
C ALA A 37 12.55 -18.98 11.38
N ILE A 38 13.37 -18.90 10.32
CA ILE A 38 13.31 -19.83 9.17
C ILE A 38 13.64 -21.26 9.62
N TRP A 39 14.70 -21.43 10.42
CA TRP A 39 15.11 -22.72 10.94
C TRP A 39 14.04 -23.37 11.84
N LEU A 40 13.30 -22.55 12.59
CA LEU A 40 12.16 -22.99 13.40
C LEU A 40 10.85 -23.11 12.61
N HIS A 41 10.87 -22.91 11.29
CA HIS A 41 9.68 -22.96 10.43
C HIS A 41 8.53 -22.06 10.90
N TRP A 42 8.87 -20.85 11.37
CA TRP A 42 7.86 -19.85 11.73
C TRP A 42 7.01 -19.45 10.52
N ALA A 43 5.79 -18.96 10.77
CA ALA A 43 4.96 -18.39 9.73
C ALA A 43 5.63 -17.15 9.09
N LEU A 44 5.31 -16.88 7.81
CA LEU A 44 5.94 -15.81 7.03
C LEU A 44 5.87 -14.43 7.73
N TRP A 45 4.72 -14.08 8.30
CA TRP A 45 4.53 -12.84 9.06
C TRP A 45 5.47 -12.76 10.29
N ALA A 46 5.73 -13.89 10.95
CA ALA A 46 6.57 -13.94 12.14
C ALA A 46 8.06 -13.83 11.77
N ILE A 47 8.47 -14.43 10.65
CA ILE A 47 9.81 -14.26 10.07
C ILE A 47 10.03 -12.78 9.69
N ALA A 48 9.04 -12.15 9.04
CA ALA A 48 9.11 -10.74 8.68
C ALA A 48 9.18 -9.84 9.91
N LEU A 49 8.36 -10.11 10.94
CA LEU A 49 8.41 -9.38 12.21
C LEU A 49 9.78 -9.53 12.88
N ALA A 50 10.31 -10.75 12.97
CA ALA A 50 11.65 -11.02 13.53
C ALA A 50 12.76 -10.26 12.78
N THR A 51 12.60 -10.11 11.47
CA THR A 51 13.51 -9.34 10.62
C THR A 51 13.41 -7.83 10.90
N ILE A 52 12.20 -7.29 11.06
CA ILE A 52 11.95 -5.84 11.18
C ILE A 52 12.17 -5.35 12.63
N LEU A 53 11.85 -6.15 13.64
CA LEU A 53 11.84 -5.75 15.05
C LEU A 53 13.14 -5.06 15.51
N PRO A 54 14.35 -5.55 15.16
CA PRO A 54 15.61 -4.90 15.55
C PRO A 54 15.79 -3.49 14.99
N TRP A 55 15.10 -3.15 13.91
CA TRP A 55 15.17 -1.84 13.27
C TRP A 55 14.26 -0.80 13.95
N VAL A 56 13.22 -1.23 14.67
CA VAL A 56 12.22 -0.35 15.29
C VAL A 56 12.87 0.70 16.21
N PRO A 57 13.82 0.37 17.11
CA PRO A 57 14.47 1.37 17.95
C PRO A 57 15.26 2.41 17.15
N LEU A 58 16.02 1.98 16.13
CA LEU A 58 16.81 2.88 15.30
C LEU A 58 15.92 3.85 14.51
N PHE A 59 14.84 3.34 13.90
CA PHE A 59 13.87 4.17 13.20
C PHE A 59 13.16 5.13 14.14
N THR A 60 12.75 4.68 15.32
CA THR A 60 12.08 5.53 16.32
C THR A 60 12.98 6.69 16.74
N MET A 61 14.25 6.41 17.07
CA MET A 61 15.21 7.46 17.43
C MET A 61 15.43 8.45 16.29
N LYS A 62 15.51 7.96 15.05
CA LYS A 62 15.64 8.83 13.87
C LYS A 62 14.40 9.69 13.63
N ILE A 63 13.21 9.15 13.81
CA ILE A 63 11.94 9.87 13.69
C ILE A 63 11.85 10.95 14.78
N LEU A 64 12.16 10.63 16.03
CA LEU A 64 12.14 11.58 17.15
C LEU A 64 13.15 12.72 16.98
N TRP A 65 14.33 12.42 16.46
CA TRP A 65 15.31 13.45 16.13
C TRP A 65 14.80 14.33 14.98
N THR A 66 14.30 13.71 13.91
CA THR A 66 13.79 14.41 12.73
C THR A 66 12.59 15.30 13.08
N SER A 67 11.68 14.85 13.95
CA SER A 67 10.52 15.62 14.38
C SER A 67 10.91 16.88 15.16
N LYS A 68 11.94 16.79 16.00
CA LYS A 68 12.48 17.95 16.74
C LYS A 68 13.13 19.01 15.83
N HIS A 69 13.69 18.61 14.69
CA HIS A 69 14.49 19.51 13.83
C HIS A 69 13.75 19.99 12.59
N TYR A 70 12.81 19.20 12.07
CA TYR A 70 12.16 19.46 10.77
C TYR A 70 10.63 19.53 10.85
N GLY A 71 10.04 19.37 12.04
CA GLY A 71 8.62 19.57 12.29
C GLY A 71 7.72 18.77 11.33
N PHE A 72 6.93 19.48 10.54
CA PHE A 72 5.96 18.89 9.59
C PHE A 72 6.59 17.93 8.56
N MET A 73 7.84 18.17 8.14
CA MET A 73 8.56 17.27 7.23
C MET A 73 8.88 15.92 7.86
N ALA A 74 8.93 15.83 9.19
CA ALA A 74 9.11 14.55 9.88
C ALA A 74 7.86 13.68 9.76
N ALA A 75 6.67 14.27 9.92
CA ALA A 75 5.41 13.57 9.72
C ALA A 75 5.29 13.08 8.27
N TYR A 76 5.69 13.92 7.32
CA TYR A 76 5.75 13.53 5.91
C TYR A 76 6.64 12.30 5.67
N LEU A 77 7.85 12.31 6.21
CA LEU A 77 8.79 11.21 6.08
C LEU A 77 8.22 9.91 6.68
N VAL A 78 7.54 10.00 7.83
CA VAL A 78 6.88 8.85 8.45
C VAL A 78 5.80 8.29 7.54
N PHE A 79 4.88 9.11 7.04
CA PHE A 79 3.84 8.65 6.11
C PHE A 79 4.43 8.05 4.83
N MET A 80 5.49 8.63 4.28
CA MET A 80 6.16 8.09 3.10
C MET A 80 6.80 6.72 3.36
N ILE A 81 7.48 6.53 4.51
CA ILE A 81 8.07 5.23 4.88
C ILE A 81 6.98 4.19 5.10
N LEU A 82 5.92 4.56 5.82
CA LEU A 82 4.76 3.71 6.06
C LEU A 82 4.10 3.30 4.75
N GLN A 83 3.86 4.26 3.84
CA GLN A 83 3.29 3.99 2.52
C GLN A 83 4.19 3.11 1.66
N ALA A 84 5.51 3.26 1.77
CA ALA A 84 6.46 2.36 1.12
C ALA A 84 6.36 0.93 1.68
N GLY A 85 6.16 0.77 2.99
CA GLY A 85 5.89 -0.52 3.61
C GLY A 85 4.58 -1.14 3.10
N HIS A 86 3.52 -0.35 3.00
CA HIS A 86 2.22 -0.79 2.47
C HIS A 86 2.30 -1.20 0.99
N VAL A 87 2.98 -0.42 0.15
CA VAL A 87 3.29 -0.84 -1.24
C VAL A 87 4.11 -2.12 -1.25
N GLY A 88 5.06 -2.30 -0.32
CA GLY A 88 5.83 -3.52 -0.17
C GLY A 88 4.96 -4.76 0.09
N GLU A 89 3.92 -4.62 0.89
CA GLU A 89 2.92 -5.68 1.11
C GLU A 89 2.20 -6.05 -0.20
N HIS A 90 1.79 -5.04 -0.97
CA HIS A 90 1.17 -5.24 -2.28
C HIS A 90 2.15 -5.78 -3.34
N VAL A 91 3.44 -5.48 -3.25
CA VAL A 91 4.45 -6.15 -4.10
C VAL A 91 4.45 -7.63 -3.80
N VAL A 92 4.41 -8.04 -2.53
CA VAL A 92 4.35 -9.46 -2.18
C VAL A 92 3.03 -10.09 -2.63
N GLN A 93 1.90 -9.40 -2.50
CA GLN A 93 0.62 -9.85 -3.07
C GLN A 93 0.71 -10.01 -4.59
N MET A 94 1.32 -9.07 -5.31
CA MET A 94 1.54 -9.17 -6.75
C MET A 94 2.44 -10.35 -7.12
N LEU A 95 3.50 -10.60 -6.35
CA LEU A 95 4.36 -11.76 -6.55
C LEU A 95 3.61 -13.07 -6.29
N GLN A 96 2.81 -13.14 -5.22
CA GLN A 96 1.93 -14.27 -4.95
C GLN A 96 0.92 -14.47 -6.08
N PHE A 97 0.27 -13.40 -6.54
CA PHE A 97 -0.68 -13.43 -7.66
C PHE A 97 -0.04 -13.89 -8.98
N ILE A 98 1.19 -13.47 -9.26
CA ILE A 98 1.91 -13.84 -10.48
C ILE A 98 2.40 -15.29 -10.40
N PHE A 99 3.02 -15.70 -9.29
CA PHE A 99 3.75 -16.96 -9.19
C PHE A 99 2.96 -18.13 -8.58
N ILE A 100 1.82 -17.88 -7.94
CA ILE A 100 0.95 -18.93 -7.41
C ILE A 100 -0.15 -19.22 -8.43
N TYR A 101 -0.06 -20.38 -9.07
CA TYR A 101 -1.15 -20.96 -9.85
C TYR A 101 -1.74 -22.13 -9.08
N ASP A 102 -3.02 -22.05 -8.74
CA ASP A 102 -3.76 -23.15 -8.15
C ASP A 102 -5.24 -23.11 -8.58
N PRO A 103 -5.63 -23.96 -9.54
CA PRO A 103 -7.00 -24.00 -10.03
C PRO A 103 -7.99 -24.55 -8.99
N SER A 104 -7.53 -25.23 -7.93
CA SER A 104 -8.37 -25.70 -6.84
C SER A 104 -8.73 -24.59 -5.83
N HIS A 105 -7.90 -23.54 -5.75
CA HIS A 105 -8.07 -22.41 -4.82
C HIS A 105 -8.44 -21.09 -5.52
N LYS A 106 -9.00 -21.17 -6.74
CA LYS A 106 -9.38 -20.00 -7.55
C LYS A 106 -8.20 -19.05 -7.81
N CYS A 107 -6.99 -19.58 -7.95
CA CYS A 107 -5.78 -18.83 -8.29
C CYS A 107 -5.41 -19.05 -9.76
N TYR A 108 -5.78 -18.08 -10.60
CA TYR A 108 -5.44 -18.03 -12.02
C TYR A 108 -4.20 -17.14 -12.22
N GLY A 109 -3.03 -17.66 -11.84
CA GLY A 109 -1.75 -16.94 -11.88
C GLY A 109 -1.35 -16.47 -13.29
N PHE A 110 -0.54 -15.40 -13.34
CA PHE A 110 -0.07 -14.67 -14.55
C PHE A 110 -1.12 -13.91 -15.39
N SER A 111 -2.40 -13.95 -15.05
CA SER A 111 -3.44 -13.22 -15.81
C SER A 111 -3.69 -11.82 -15.24
N TRP A 112 -3.78 -10.80 -16.10
CA TRP A 112 -4.21 -9.44 -15.73
C TRP A 112 -5.65 -9.40 -15.19
N TYR A 113 -6.45 -10.42 -15.52
CA TYR A 113 -7.86 -10.59 -15.13
C TYR A 113 -8.07 -11.76 -14.17
N GLY A 114 -6.99 -12.35 -13.64
CA GLY A 114 -7.07 -13.51 -12.76
C GLY A 114 -7.65 -13.18 -11.39
N VAL A 115 -8.21 -14.18 -10.73
CA VAL A 115 -8.52 -14.15 -9.30
C VAL A 115 -7.44 -14.95 -8.58
N CYS A 116 -7.04 -14.55 -7.37
CA CYS A 116 -6.31 -15.44 -6.48
C CYS A 116 -6.62 -15.14 -5.02
N GLY A 117 -7.35 -16.07 -4.38
CA GLY A 117 -7.71 -15.98 -2.96
C GLY A 117 -6.58 -16.37 -2.01
N LEU A 118 -5.35 -16.60 -2.48
CA LEU A 118 -4.19 -16.92 -1.65
C LEU A 118 -3.17 -15.77 -1.58
N ALA A 119 -3.39 -14.71 -2.36
CA ALA A 119 -2.47 -13.58 -2.47
C ALA A 119 -2.77 -12.52 -1.41
N HIS A 120 -2.42 -12.81 -0.16
CA HIS A 120 -2.71 -11.95 1.00
C HIS A 120 -1.51 -11.10 1.48
N GLY A 121 -0.32 -11.28 0.89
CA GLY A 121 0.90 -10.57 1.29
C GLY A 121 1.68 -11.30 2.39
N VAL A 122 2.60 -10.59 3.05
CA VAL A 122 3.42 -11.11 4.16
C VAL A 122 2.59 -11.20 5.44
N PHE A 123 1.78 -10.17 5.68
CA PHE A 123 0.89 -10.02 6.83
C PHE A 123 -0.55 -10.08 6.33
N GLY A 124 -1.05 -11.27 5.99
CA GLY A 124 -2.40 -11.43 5.43
C GLY A 124 -3.56 -10.85 6.27
N GLU A 125 -3.34 -10.57 7.54
CA GLU A 125 -4.29 -9.84 8.38
C GLU A 125 -4.45 -8.35 7.99
N LEU A 126 -3.41 -7.76 7.41
CA LEU A 126 -3.45 -6.43 6.80
C LEU A 126 -4.24 -6.41 5.49
N ASP A 127 -4.47 -7.58 4.87
CA ASP A 127 -5.27 -7.71 3.65
C ASP A 127 -6.79 -7.69 3.90
N ARG A 128 -7.23 -6.94 4.92
CA ARG A 128 -8.64 -6.75 5.22
C ARG A 128 -9.13 -5.42 4.69
N GLU A 129 -10.36 -5.41 4.17
CA GLU A 129 -10.96 -4.19 3.62
C GLU A 129 -10.98 -3.04 4.64
N THR A 130 -11.28 -3.33 5.92
CA THR A 130 -11.24 -2.34 7.00
C THR A 130 -9.85 -1.71 7.18
N VAL A 131 -8.78 -2.49 7.02
CA VAL A 131 -7.41 -2.01 7.18
C VAL A 131 -7.07 -1.05 6.04
N HIS A 132 -7.36 -1.44 4.80
CA HIS A 132 -7.15 -0.59 3.63
C HIS A 132 -7.97 0.70 3.71
N PHE A 133 -9.27 0.59 4.03
CA PHE A 133 -10.13 1.76 4.19
C PHE A 133 -9.58 2.81 5.19
N ILE A 134 -9.09 2.35 6.34
CA ILE A 134 -8.49 3.24 7.35
C ILE A 134 -7.14 3.77 6.86
N TRP A 135 -6.30 2.90 6.32
CA TRP A 135 -4.95 3.24 5.89
C TRP A 135 -4.94 4.26 4.74
N ASP A 136 -5.66 3.97 3.65
CA ASP A 136 -5.78 4.85 2.50
C ASP A 136 -6.48 6.16 2.86
N GLY A 137 -7.40 6.12 3.84
CA GLY A 137 -8.01 7.32 4.40
C GLY A 137 -7.00 8.22 5.11
N LEU A 138 -6.10 7.63 5.92
CA LEU A 138 -5.02 8.36 6.57
C LEU A 138 -4.01 8.92 5.57
N ILE A 139 -3.67 8.16 4.53
CA ILE A 139 -2.78 8.60 3.46
C ILE A 139 -3.40 9.74 2.65
N LEU A 140 -4.69 9.66 2.32
CA LEU A 140 -5.41 10.75 1.67
C LEU A 140 -5.37 12.02 2.52
N VAL A 141 -5.68 11.92 3.81
CA VAL A 141 -5.61 13.07 4.74
C VAL A 141 -4.20 13.64 4.79
N ALA A 142 -3.16 12.79 4.84
CA ALA A 142 -1.78 13.22 4.81
C ALA A 142 -1.43 13.95 3.49
N CYS A 143 -1.79 13.39 2.33
CA CYS A 143 -1.60 13.99 1.01
C CYS A 143 -2.29 15.36 0.90
N VAL A 144 -3.53 15.48 1.39
CA VAL A 144 -4.26 16.75 1.42
C VAL A 144 -3.60 17.75 2.36
N ALA A 145 -3.22 17.33 3.56
CA ALA A 145 -2.53 18.19 4.53
C ALA A 145 -1.21 18.73 3.98
N LEU A 146 -0.43 17.89 3.30
CA LEU A 146 0.79 18.30 2.61
C LEU A 146 0.48 19.29 1.50
N ARG A 147 -0.56 19.03 0.70
CA ARG A 147 -0.95 19.91 -0.41
C ARG A 147 -1.39 21.28 0.09
N ILE A 148 -2.10 21.35 1.21
CA ILE A 148 -2.48 22.60 1.88
C ILE A 148 -1.23 23.30 2.43
N HIS A 149 -0.34 22.57 3.10
CA HIS A 149 0.89 23.14 3.66
C HIS A 149 1.77 23.78 2.58
N PHE A 150 1.92 23.11 1.43
CA PHE A 150 2.71 23.58 0.28
C PHE A 150 1.85 24.24 -0.82
N TRP A 151 0.68 24.80 -0.50
CA TRP A 151 -0.29 25.29 -1.50
C TRP A 151 0.26 26.33 -2.48
N LYS A 152 1.25 27.12 -2.06
CA LYS A 152 1.91 28.15 -2.90
C LYS A 152 2.89 27.56 -3.91
N VAL A 153 3.36 26.34 -3.71
CA VAL A 153 4.32 25.67 -4.59
C VAL A 153 3.53 24.88 -5.63
N LYS A 154 3.77 25.18 -6.90
CA LYS A 154 3.18 24.42 -8.02
C LYS A 154 3.89 23.07 -8.11
N ASN A 155 3.39 22.10 -7.35
CA ASN A 155 3.91 20.74 -7.34
C ASN A 155 2.89 19.78 -7.96
N ILE A 156 3.15 19.40 -9.23
CA ILE A 156 2.29 18.48 -9.96
C ILE A 156 2.28 17.08 -9.32
N TRP A 157 3.41 16.62 -8.78
CA TRP A 157 3.52 15.31 -8.14
C TRP A 157 2.62 15.21 -6.91
N LEU A 158 2.63 16.22 -6.04
CA LEU A 158 1.75 16.23 -4.88
C LEU A 158 0.28 16.30 -5.26
N THR A 159 -0.05 16.96 -6.38
CA THR A 159 -1.42 16.98 -6.91
C THR A 159 -1.83 15.61 -7.45
N LEU A 160 -0.93 14.92 -8.16
CA LEU A 160 -1.15 13.56 -8.64
C LEU A 160 -1.32 12.58 -7.48
N ALA A 161 -0.51 12.68 -6.42
CA ALA A 161 -0.67 11.86 -5.21
C ALA A 161 -2.06 12.04 -4.58
N VAL A 162 -2.54 13.28 -4.46
CA VAL A 162 -3.89 13.55 -3.92
C VAL A 162 -4.97 12.96 -4.81
N ILE A 163 -4.88 13.10 -6.13
CA ILE A 163 -5.87 12.54 -7.06
C ILE A 163 -5.87 11.00 -6.99
N ALA A 164 -4.69 10.38 -7.00
CA ALA A 164 -4.55 8.93 -6.88
C ALA A 164 -5.14 8.42 -5.55
N ALA A 165 -4.79 9.07 -4.43
CA ALA A 165 -5.32 8.71 -3.11
C ALA A 165 -6.85 8.93 -3.01
N LEU A 166 -7.40 9.94 -3.69
CA LEU A 166 -8.85 10.17 -3.75
C LEU A 166 -9.56 9.05 -4.51
N ILE A 167 -9.06 8.67 -5.68
CA ILE A 167 -9.64 7.59 -6.49
C ILE A 167 -9.56 6.26 -5.73
N HIS A 168 -8.41 5.99 -5.11
CA HIS A 168 -8.18 4.78 -4.35
C HIS A 168 -9.06 4.72 -3.10
N GLN A 169 -9.19 5.82 -2.35
CA GLN A 169 -10.11 5.88 -1.21
C GLN A 169 -11.58 5.75 -1.65
N PHE A 170 -11.94 6.27 -2.82
CA PHE A 170 -13.29 6.10 -3.36
C PHE A 170 -13.62 4.62 -3.60
N GLU A 171 -12.67 3.86 -4.15
CA GLU A 171 -12.78 2.40 -4.30
C GLU A 171 -13.04 1.72 -2.95
N HIS A 172 -12.23 2.07 -1.94
CA HIS A 172 -12.38 1.51 -0.58
C HIS A 172 -13.67 1.96 0.11
N CYS A 173 -14.16 3.18 -0.13
CA CYS A 173 -15.46 3.61 0.36
C CYS A 173 -16.59 2.75 -0.20
N TYR A 174 -16.52 2.40 -1.49
CA TYR A 174 -17.49 1.50 -2.12
C TYR A 174 -17.40 0.09 -1.51
N LEU A 175 -16.22 -0.54 -1.55
CA LEU A 175 -16.00 -1.90 -1.05
C LEU A 175 -16.33 -2.04 0.44
N PHE A 176 -15.86 -1.11 1.27
CA PHE A 176 -16.16 -1.08 2.69
C PHE A 176 -17.65 -0.82 2.96
N GLY A 177 -18.28 0.05 2.15
CA GLY A 177 -19.70 0.33 2.24
C GLY A 177 -20.56 -0.91 1.98
N ILE A 178 -20.33 -1.62 0.89
CA ILE A 178 -21.05 -2.86 0.60
C ILE A 178 -20.70 -3.96 1.61
N PHE A 179 -19.45 -4.07 2.06
CA PHE A 179 -19.05 -5.02 3.10
C PHE A 179 -19.84 -4.82 4.40
N LEU A 180 -20.03 -3.56 4.82
CA LEU A 180 -20.71 -3.22 6.07
C LEU A 180 -22.24 -3.27 5.97
N PHE A 181 -22.81 -2.74 4.88
CA PHE A 181 -24.26 -2.53 4.76
C PHE A 181 -24.98 -3.60 3.93
N ASP A 182 -24.28 -4.31 3.05
CA ASP A 182 -24.83 -5.37 2.21
C ASP A 182 -23.80 -6.49 1.97
N ASN A 183 -23.45 -7.17 3.06
CA ASN A 183 -22.48 -8.27 3.01
C ASN A 183 -22.94 -9.41 2.08
N HIS A 184 -24.25 -9.55 1.85
CA HIS A 184 -24.76 -10.52 0.88
C HIS A 184 -24.30 -10.15 -0.54
N LEU A 185 -24.49 -8.90 -0.98
CA LEU A 185 -23.94 -8.40 -2.24
C LEU A 185 -22.42 -8.58 -2.32
N TYR A 186 -21.69 -8.24 -1.25
CA TYR A 186 -20.24 -8.38 -1.21
C TYR A 186 -19.74 -9.83 -1.37
N SER A 187 -20.46 -10.81 -0.81
CA SER A 187 -20.02 -12.22 -0.78
C SER A 187 -20.60 -13.08 -1.91
N HIS A 188 -21.79 -12.75 -2.41
CA HIS A 188 -22.52 -13.57 -3.38
C HIS A 188 -22.79 -12.84 -4.70
N GLY A 189 -22.52 -11.54 -4.78
CA GLY A 189 -22.94 -10.72 -5.90
C GLY A 189 -24.43 -10.41 -5.84
N GLY A 190 -24.95 -9.74 -6.87
CA GLY A 190 -26.32 -9.27 -6.90
C GLY A 190 -26.49 -8.03 -7.75
N THR A 191 -27.60 -7.33 -7.58
CA THR A 191 -27.87 -6.10 -8.34
C THR A 191 -27.56 -4.88 -7.47
N PHE A 192 -26.63 -4.06 -7.91
CA PHE A 192 -26.29 -2.78 -7.27
C PHE A 192 -26.59 -1.63 -8.23
N LEU A 193 -27.47 -0.71 -7.84
CA LEU A 193 -27.89 0.44 -8.68
C LEU A 193 -28.35 0.05 -10.10
N GLY A 194 -28.99 -1.12 -10.25
CA GLY A 194 -29.46 -1.64 -11.54
C GLY A 194 -28.40 -2.37 -12.37
N ILE A 195 -27.18 -2.53 -11.86
CA ILE A 195 -26.08 -3.27 -12.48
C ILE A 195 -25.95 -4.63 -11.80
N HIS A 196 -25.97 -5.71 -12.58
CA HIS A 196 -25.76 -7.06 -12.05
C HIS A 196 -24.26 -7.35 -11.90
N LEU A 197 -23.80 -7.50 -10.67
CA LEU A 197 -22.44 -7.83 -10.30
C LEU A 197 -22.34 -9.30 -9.92
N THR A 198 -21.28 -9.97 -10.37
CA THR A 198 -20.91 -11.29 -9.84
C THR A 198 -20.35 -11.15 -8.42
N ALA A 199 -20.21 -12.26 -7.69
CA ALA A 199 -19.55 -12.26 -6.39
C ALA A 199 -18.14 -11.67 -6.44
N TYR A 200 -17.39 -11.97 -7.50
CA TYR A 200 -16.06 -11.40 -7.73
C TYR A 200 -16.16 -9.93 -8.12
N GLY A 201 -17.08 -9.56 -9.01
CA GLY A 201 -17.30 -8.18 -9.41
C GLY A 201 -17.65 -7.23 -8.25
N ALA A 202 -18.41 -7.71 -7.26
CA ALA A 202 -18.65 -6.94 -6.05
C ALA A 202 -17.36 -6.68 -5.24
N GLN A 203 -16.44 -7.64 -5.21
CA GLN A 203 -15.15 -7.55 -4.50
C GLN A 203 -14.06 -6.86 -5.31
N ASP A 204 -14.13 -6.90 -6.64
CA ASP A 204 -13.20 -6.27 -7.57
C ASP A 204 -13.38 -4.74 -7.65
N GLY A 205 -14.47 -4.23 -7.10
CA GLY A 205 -14.66 -2.81 -6.83
C GLY A 205 -15.30 -2.03 -7.97
N VAL A 206 -14.99 -0.75 -8.10
CA VAL A 206 -15.55 0.11 -9.15
C VAL A 206 -14.77 -0.08 -10.44
N MET A 207 -13.44 -0.09 -10.37
CA MET A 207 -12.54 -0.05 -11.53
C MET A 207 -11.87 -1.39 -11.83
N GLY A 208 -12.15 -2.44 -11.05
CA GLY A 208 -11.65 -3.78 -11.31
C GLY A 208 -12.32 -4.45 -12.50
N HIS A 209 -11.67 -5.47 -13.05
CA HIS A 209 -12.28 -6.43 -13.96
C HIS A 209 -13.53 -7.03 -13.31
N ASP A 210 -14.63 -7.11 -14.06
CA ASP A 210 -15.97 -7.48 -13.59
C ASP A 210 -16.57 -6.59 -12.49
N GLY A 211 -15.87 -5.52 -12.08
CA GLY A 211 -16.37 -4.50 -11.16
C GLY A 211 -17.51 -3.66 -11.76
N ILE A 212 -17.88 -2.55 -11.11
CA ILE A 212 -19.00 -1.71 -11.56
C ILE A 212 -18.80 -1.21 -13.00
N VAL A 213 -17.64 -0.64 -13.31
CA VAL A 213 -17.36 -0.09 -14.64
C VAL A 213 -17.23 -1.18 -15.69
N GLY A 214 -16.59 -2.31 -15.35
CA GLY A 214 -16.47 -3.46 -16.24
C GLY A 214 -17.84 -4.07 -16.59
N SER A 215 -18.72 -4.17 -15.58
CA SER A 215 -20.08 -4.68 -15.75
C SER A 215 -21.00 -3.71 -16.50
N LEU A 216 -20.84 -2.41 -16.30
CA LEU A 216 -21.63 -1.38 -16.97
C LEU A 216 -21.22 -1.18 -18.44
N ILE A 217 -19.93 -1.28 -18.74
CA ILE A 217 -19.36 -1.02 -20.06
C ILE A 217 -18.51 -2.24 -20.47
N PRO A 218 -19.14 -3.31 -21.01
CA PRO A 218 -18.45 -4.56 -21.34
C PRO A 218 -17.18 -4.43 -22.20
N PRO A 219 -17.11 -3.50 -23.18
CA PRO A 219 -15.87 -3.28 -23.93
C PRO A 219 -14.69 -2.80 -23.09
N LEU A 220 -14.93 -2.06 -22.00
CA LEU A 220 -13.87 -1.62 -21.08
C LEU A 220 -13.40 -2.76 -20.17
N ASN A 221 -14.23 -3.76 -19.90
CA ASN A 221 -13.88 -4.85 -19.00
C ASN A 221 -12.57 -5.55 -19.40
N VAL A 222 -12.35 -5.71 -20.70
CA VAL A 222 -11.17 -6.36 -21.30
C VAL A 222 -9.90 -5.53 -21.16
N ILE A 223 -9.92 -4.34 -20.58
CA ILE A 223 -8.70 -3.56 -20.28
C ILE A 223 -8.54 -3.28 -18.78
N LEU A 224 -9.57 -3.53 -17.97
CA LEU A 224 -9.53 -3.30 -16.53
C LEU A 224 -8.74 -4.41 -15.82
N PRO A 225 -7.81 -4.07 -14.92
CA PRO A 225 -7.09 -5.06 -14.12
C PRO A 225 -7.99 -5.73 -13.09
N ALA A 226 -7.64 -6.95 -12.69
CA ALA A 226 -8.14 -7.54 -11.46
C ALA A 226 -7.80 -6.68 -10.22
N ARG A 227 -8.49 -6.91 -9.10
CA ARG A 227 -8.33 -6.14 -7.86
C ARG A 227 -6.88 -6.01 -7.39
N ILE A 228 -6.11 -7.09 -7.35
CA ILE A 228 -4.74 -7.08 -6.81
C ILE A 228 -3.81 -6.17 -7.65
N PRO A 229 -3.72 -6.33 -8.99
CA PRO A 229 -2.99 -5.38 -9.83
C PRO A 229 -3.52 -3.94 -9.74
N LEU A 230 -4.84 -3.75 -9.71
CA LEU A 230 -5.44 -2.42 -9.59
C LEU A 230 -5.01 -1.70 -8.31
N HIS A 231 -5.10 -2.41 -7.19
CA HIS A 231 -4.72 -1.91 -5.86
C HIS A 231 -3.23 -1.56 -5.81
N PHE A 232 -2.37 -2.43 -6.35
CA PHE A 232 -0.95 -2.13 -6.48
C PHE A 232 -0.68 -0.87 -7.30
N ILE A 233 -1.38 -0.69 -8.43
CA ILE A 233 -1.25 0.48 -9.29
C ILE A 233 -1.62 1.76 -8.54
N TYR A 234 -2.74 1.79 -7.83
CA TYR A 234 -3.14 2.96 -7.03
C TYR A 234 -2.05 3.34 -6.02
N ASN A 235 -1.59 2.36 -5.25
CA ASN A 235 -0.58 2.55 -4.22
C ASN A 235 0.75 3.06 -4.78
N VAL A 236 1.15 2.58 -5.96
CA VAL A 236 2.34 3.08 -6.69
C VAL A 236 2.14 4.53 -7.15
N PHE A 237 0.96 4.87 -7.67
CA PHE A 237 0.62 6.24 -8.07
C PHE A 237 0.46 7.21 -6.90
N VAL A 238 0.32 6.71 -5.67
CA VAL A 238 0.42 7.54 -4.46
C VAL A 238 1.88 7.66 -4.01
N LEU A 239 2.62 6.56 -3.92
CA LEU A 239 3.99 6.56 -3.39
C LEU A 239 4.98 7.29 -4.28
N ILE A 240 5.00 7.02 -5.59
CA ILE A 240 5.98 7.63 -6.50
C ILE A 240 5.89 9.16 -6.44
N PRO A 241 4.70 9.78 -6.54
CA PRO A 241 4.62 11.24 -6.46
C PRO A 241 4.88 11.80 -5.05
N MET A 242 4.84 11.00 -3.99
CA MET A 242 5.36 11.37 -2.66
C MET A 242 6.91 11.33 -2.60
N ILE A 243 7.58 10.54 -3.43
CA ILE A 243 9.06 10.51 -3.45
C ILE A 243 9.62 11.62 -4.37
N LEU A 244 8.92 11.91 -5.47
CA LEU A 244 9.33 12.86 -6.51
C LEU A 244 9.03 14.37 -6.32
N PRO A 245 8.32 14.87 -5.28
CA PRO A 245 8.01 16.29 -5.21
C PRO A 245 9.33 17.08 -5.23
N ARG A 246 9.36 18.29 -5.80
CA ARG A 246 10.42 19.25 -5.50
C ARG A 246 9.80 20.26 -4.55
N MET A 247 10.25 20.27 -3.30
CA MET A 247 9.80 21.19 -2.25
C MET A 247 10.72 22.41 -2.19
#